data_AF-A0A8J6JBQ1-F1
#
_entry.id   AF-A0A8J6JBQ1-F1
#
_cell.length_a   1.000
_cell.length_b   1.000
_cell.length_c   1.000
_cell.angle_alpha   90.00
_cell.angle_beta   90.00
_cell.angle_gamma   90.00
#
_symmetry.space_group_name_H-M   'P 1'
#
loop_
_entity.id
_entity.type
_entity.pdbx_description
1 polymer ?
#
loop_
_entity_poly.entity_id
_entity_poly.type
_entity_poly.pdbx_seq_one_letter_code
_entity_poly.pdbx_strand_id
1 'polypeptide(L)'
;MISDYPQRKNTRLKTYDYSQPGYYFITLCTRDRAPLLGSIVEGVVCLSALGKMVREQTELLPGRYDRLLRDKYVIMPNHIHMILRIAERLNPLPTGAAAKEKHIDIPNVIGKWKAGITRQSGGHSIWQETYYDRVIRSEAEYLRIWNYIDTNPVKWAEDVYFA
;
A
#
# COMPACT_ATOMS: atom_id res chain seq x y z
N MET A 1 11.93 -29.82 13.41
CA MET A 1 11.60 -29.31 12.06
C MET A 1 11.89 -27.82 12.08
N ILE A 2 13.01 -27.41 11.48
CA ILE A 2 13.37 -26.00 11.33
C ILE A 2 12.45 -25.46 10.23
N SER A 3 11.58 -24.50 10.56
CA SER A 3 10.71 -23.90 9.55
C SER A 3 11.60 -23.05 8.64
N ASP A 4 11.75 -23.46 7.38
CA ASP A 4 12.59 -22.82 6.37
C ASP A 4 11.91 -21.59 5.76
N TYR A 5 11.13 -20.86 6.57
CA TYR A 5 10.50 -19.63 6.15
C TYR A 5 11.50 -18.49 6.27
N PRO A 6 11.68 -17.68 5.21
CA PRO A 6 12.56 -16.54 5.26
C PRO A 6 12.16 -15.61 6.41
N GLN A 7 13.10 -15.42 7.32
CA GLN A 7 12.91 -14.63 8.53
C GLN A 7 12.50 -13.21 8.14
N ARG A 8 11.33 -12.74 8.62
CA ARG A 8 10.81 -11.41 8.33
C ARG A 8 11.80 -10.35 8.80
N LYS A 9 12.63 -9.83 7.88
CA LYS A 9 13.50 -8.69 8.17
C LYS A 9 12.60 -7.47 8.40
N ASN A 10 12.81 -6.79 9.52
CA ASN A 10 12.13 -5.53 9.80
C ASN A 10 12.64 -4.48 8.81
N THR A 11 11.82 -4.15 7.81
CA THR A 11 12.17 -3.17 6.77
C THR A 11 11.83 -1.75 7.15
N ARG A 12 11.07 -1.57 8.25
CA ARG A 12 10.74 -0.25 8.77
C ARG A 12 12.02 0.39 9.28
N LEU A 13 12.38 1.52 8.70
CA LEU A 13 13.54 2.27 9.14
C LEU A 13 13.23 2.88 10.51
N LYS A 14 13.82 2.30 11.56
CA LYS A 14 13.72 2.85 12.92
C LYS A 14 14.22 4.29 12.89
N THR A 15 13.49 5.20 13.54
CA THR A 15 13.78 6.64 13.62
C THR A 15 13.59 7.45 12.32
N TYR A 16 13.11 6.84 11.24
CA TYR A 16 12.73 7.60 10.04
C TYR A 16 11.38 8.30 10.24
N ASP A 17 11.28 9.53 9.76
CA ASP A 17 10.05 10.32 9.77
C ASP A 17 9.23 10.04 8.50
N TYR A 18 8.16 9.27 8.67
CA TYR A 18 7.25 8.85 7.60
C TYR A 18 6.24 9.92 7.17
N SER A 19 6.39 11.16 7.65
CA SER A 19 5.67 12.34 7.17
C SER A 19 6.44 13.13 6.10
N GLN A 20 7.73 12.81 5.89
CA GLN A 20 8.58 13.55 4.97
C GLN A 20 8.22 13.32 3.50
N PRO A 21 8.47 14.31 2.63
CA PRO A 21 8.44 14.09 1.20
C PRO A 21 9.29 12.90 0.79
N GLY A 22 8.78 12.08 -0.13
CA GLY A 22 9.45 10.86 -0.56
C GLY A 22 8.49 9.82 -1.11
N TYR A 23 9.04 8.65 -1.39
CA TYR A 23 8.34 7.52 -1.98
C TYR A 23 8.35 6.33 -1.03
N TYR A 24 7.20 5.68 -0.90
CA TYR A 24 6.95 4.65 0.09
C TYR A 24 6.30 3.44 -0.59
N PHE A 25 7.00 2.32 -0.59
CA PHE A 25 6.44 1.05 -1.03
C PHE A 25 5.76 0.35 0.15
N ILE A 26 4.49 0.00 -0.01
CA ILE A 26 3.65 -0.57 1.03
C ILE A 26 3.05 -1.88 0.52
N THR A 27 3.05 -2.90 1.38
CA THR A 27 2.34 -4.16 1.14
C THR A 27 1.42 -4.47 2.31
N LEU A 28 0.12 -4.62 2.04
CA LEU A 28 -0.88 -5.02 3.03
C LEU A 28 -1.48 -6.37 2.65
N CYS A 29 -1.37 -7.35 3.55
CA CYS A 29 -1.97 -8.67 3.37
C CYS A 29 -3.32 -8.74 4.09
N THR A 30 -4.25 -9.49 3.51
CA THR A 30 -5.45 -9.95 4.21
C THR A 30 -5.06 -10.86 5.38
N ARG A 31 -5.95 -10.95 6.37
CA ARG A 31 -5.78 -11.85 7.51
C ARG A 31 -5.61 -13.28 7.00
N ASP A 32 -4.64 -13.98 7.59
CA ASP A 32 -4.26 -15.35 7.23
C ASP A 32 -3.96 -15.55 5.74
N ARG A 33 -3.68 -14.45 5.01
CA ARG A 33 -3.47 -14.43 3.56
C ARG A 33 -4.64 -15.05 2.79
N ALA A 34 -5.86 -14.96 3.34
CA ALA A 34 -7.05 -15.44 2.68
C ALA A 34 -7.30 -14.68 1.35
N PRO A 35 -7.64 -15.36 0.24
CA PRO A 35 -7.84 -14.74 -1.07
C PRO A 35 -9.17 -13.96 -1.18
N LEU A 36 -9.39 -13.01 -0.27
CA LEU A 36 -10.64 -12.27 -0.13
C LEU A 36 -10.82 -11.19 -1.19
N LEU A 37 -9.73 -10.71 -1.81
CA LEU A 37 -9.75 -9.60 -2.75
C LEU A 37 -10.04 -10.05 -4.18
N GLY A 38 -9.96 -11.35 -4.47
CA GLY A 38 -10.22 -11.87 -5.80
C GLY A 38 -9.52 -13.20 -6.05
N SER A 39 -9.41 -13.53 -7.33
CA SER A 39 -8.66 -14.67 -7.84
C SER A 39 -7.84 -14.26 -9.05
N ILE A 40 -6.96 -15.15 -9.52
CA ILE A 40 -6.25 -14.98 -10.77
C ILE A 40 -6.70 -16.07 -11.74
N VAL A 41 -7.15 -15.65 -12.93
CA VAL A 41 -7.60 -16.52 -14.01
C VAL A 41 -6.76 -16.17 -15.23
N GLU A 42 -5.99 -17.14 -15.73
CA GLU A 42 -5.11 -16.96 -16.90
C GLU A 42 -4.15 -15.75 -16.78
N GLY A 43 -3.58 -15.54 -15.58
CA GLY A 43 -2.65 -14.42 -15.31
C GLY A 43 -3.33 -13.05 -15.13
N VAL A 44 -4.66 -13.00 -15.19
CA VAL A 44 -5.45 -11.78 -15.00
C VAL A 44 -6.10 -11.77 -13.63
N VAL A 45 -6.02 -10.62 -12.94
CA VAL A 45 -6.68 -10.44 -11.64
C VAL A 45 -8.18 -10.23 -11.82
N CYS A 46 -8.97 -11.14 -11.26
CA CYS A 46 -10.42 -11.06 -11.15
C CYS A 46 -10.81 -10.61 -9.75
N LEU A 47 -11.13 -9.32 -9.57
CA LEU A 47 -11.48 -8.79 -8.25
C LEU A 47 -12.85 -9.26 -7.75
N SER A 48 -12.89 -9.65 -6.48
CA SER A 48 -14.11 -9.87 -5.72
C SER A 48 -14.83 -8.54 -5.43
N ALA A 49 -16.01 -8.59 -4.79
CA ALA A 49 -16.67 -7.39 -4.29
C ALA A 49 -15.78 -6.61 -3.29
N LEU A 50 -15.08 -7.32 -2.40
CA LEU A 50 -14.12 -6.70 -1.48
C LEU A 50 -12.93 -6.12 -2.24
N GLY A 51 -12.39 -6.83 -3.25
CA GLY A 51 -11.31 -6.30 -4.08
C GLY A 51 -11.69 -5.00 -4.79
N LYS A 52 -12.89 -4.92 -5.34
CA LYS A 52 -13.42 -3.70 -5.98
C LYS A 52 -13.53 -2.54 -4.98
N MET A 53 -14.01 -2.80 -3.77
CA MET A 53 -14.04 -1.80 -2.69
C MET A 53 -12.61 -1.33 -2.32
N VAL A 54 -11.65 -2.25 -2.20
CA VAL A 54 -10.24 -1.92 -1.95
C VAL A 54 -9.69 -1.04 -3.08
N ARG A 55 -10.00 -1.35 -4.34
CA ARG A 55 -9.64 -0.52 -5.50
C ARG A 55 -10.20 0.89 -5.35
N GLU A 56 -11.50 1.03 -5.11
CA GLU A 56 -12.17 2.33 -4.96
C GLU A 56 -11.55 3.16 -3.82
N GLN A 57 -11.32 2.55 -2.65
CA GLN A 57 -10.70 3.24 -1.51
C GLN A 57 -9.25 3.66 -1.78
N THR A 58 -8.52 2.88 -2.59
CA THR A 58 -7.15 3.19 -3.04
C THR A 58 -7.15 4.30 -4.09
N GLU A 59 -8.15 4.31 -4.97
CA GLU A 59 -8.33 5.34 -5.98
C GLU A 59 -8.61 6.72 -5.37
N LEU A 60 -9.30 6.76 -4.24
CA LEU A 60 -9.61 7.98 -3.50
C LEU A 60 -8.44 8.55 -2.68
N LEU A 61 -7.29 7.87 -2.59
CA LEU A 61 -6.16 8.35 -1.78
C LEU A 61 -5.64 9.73 -2.23
N PRO A 62 -5.40 10.00 -3.53
CA PRO A 62 -4.84 11.28 -4.01
C PRO A 62 -5.73 12.52 -3.85
N GLY A 63 -6.94 12.38 -3.30
CA GLY A 63 -7.82 13.52 -2.97
C GLY A 63 -8.07 13.71 -1.47
N ARG A 64 -7.54 12.83 -0.61
CA ARG A 64 -7.76 12.91 0.85
C ARG A 64 -6.78 13.87 1.53
N TYR A 65 -5.61 14.04 0.93
CA TYR A 65 -4.51 14.85 1.42
C TYR A 65 -3.82 15.54 0.24
N ASP A 66 -3.53 16.82 0.37
CA ASP A 66 -3.11 17.68 -0.74
C ASP A 66 -1.81 17.23 -1.42
N ARG A 67 -0.86 16.68 -0.63
CA ARG A 67 0.46 16.23 -1.12
C ARG A 67 0.59 14.72 -1.25
N LEU A 68 -0.45 13.94 -0.94
CA LEU A 68 -0.37 12.49 -1.08
C LEU A 68 -0.73 12.11 -2.51
N LEU A 69 0.19 11.44 -3.17
CA LEU A 69 0.01 10.86 -4.48
C LEU A 69 0.09 9.34 -4.38
N ARG A 70 -0.53 8.66 -5.34
CA ARG A 70 -0.47 7.22 -5.51
C ARG A 70 0.06 6.96 -6.91
N ASP A 71 1.33 6.63 -6.98
CA ASP A 71 2.03 6.45 -8.25
C ASP A 71 1.62 5.15 -8.93
N LYS A 72 1.51 4.06 -8.15
CA LYS A 72 1.20 2.74 -8.69
C LYS A 72 0.66 1.81 -7.61
N TYR A 73 -0.13 0.82 -8.00
CA TYR A 73 -0.52 -0.27 -7.12
C TYR A 73 -0.98 -1.48 -7.93
N VAL A 74 -1.00 -2.65 -7.28
CA VAL A 74 -1.65 -3.86 -7.79
C VAL A 74 -2.37 -4.55 -6.64
N ILE A 75 -3.60 -4.98 -6.90
CA ILE A 75 -4.37 -5.80 -5.98
C ILE A 75 -4.22 -7.25 -6.43
N MET A 76 -3.77 -8.08 -5.52
CA MET A 76 -3.64 -9.53 -5.67
C MET A 76 -4.73 -10.20 -4.84
N PRO A 77 -5.02 -11.51 -5.05
CA PRO A 77 -6.08 -12.22 -4.33
C PRO A 77 -6.11 -11.99 -2.81
N ASN A 78 -4.94 -11.92 -2.16
CA ASN A 78 -4.84 -11.80 -0.71
C ASN A 78 -3.99 -10.62 -0.22
N HIS A 79 -3.54 -9.73 -1.10
CA HIS A 79 -2.75 -8.58 -0.68
C HIS A 79 -2.81 -7.45 -1.70
N ILE A 80 -2.32 -6.29 -1.30
CA ILE A 80 -2.13 -5.14 -2.19
C ILE A 80 -0.71 -4.62 -2.03
N HIS A 81 -0.08 -4.31 -3.16
CA HIS A 81 1.16 -3.56 -3.23
C HIS A 81 0.87 -2.16 -3.73
N MET A 82 1.47 -1.13 -3.14
CA MET A 82 1.30 0.26 -3.57
C MET A 82 2.57 1.08 -3.39
N ILE A 83 2.80 2.01 -4.31
CA ILE A 83 3.76 3.10 -4.17
C ILE A 83 2.96 4.36 -3.85
N LEU A 84 3.13 4.87 -2.63
CA LEU A 84 2.61 6.16 -2.21
C LEU A 84 3.75 7.18 -2.24
N ARG A 85 3.43 8.40 -2.65
CA ARG A 85 4.38 9.50 -2.69
C ARG A 85 3.84 10.66 -1.87
N ILE A 86 4.68 11.20 -0.99
CA ILE A 86 4.45 12.50 -0.37
C ILE A 86 5.23 13.51 -1.22
N ALA A 87 4.53 14.39 -1.93
CA ALA A 87 5.17 15.43 -2.75
C ALA A 87 5.89 16.45 -1.88
N GLU A 88 6.89 17.16 -2.42
CA GLU A 88 7.48 18.32 -1.73
C GLU A 88 6.45 19.43 -1.53
N ARG A 89 6.65 20.26 -0.49
CA ARG A 89 5.91 21.53 -0.42
C ARG A 89 6.47 22.44 -1.50
N LEU A 90 5.60 22.93 -2.38
CA LEU A 90 5.94 24.10 -3.17
C LEU A 90 6.09 25.30 -2.20
N ASN A 91 7.12 26.13 -2.41
CA ASN A 91 7.54 27.28 -1.59
C ASN A 91 6.39 28.18 -1.06
N PRO A 92 6.64 28.96 0.01
CA PRO A 92 5.73 29.04 1.15
C PRO A 92 4.33 29.48 0.74
N LEU A 93 3.36 28.66 1.16
CA LEU A 93 1.95 29.01 1.11
C LEU A 93 1.75 30.44 1.63
N PRO A 94 0.95 31.29 0.96
CA PRO A 94 0.63 32.62 1.46
C PRO A 94 0.15 32.51 2.92
N THR A 95 0.62 33.43 3.76
CA THR A 95 0.43 33.45 5.21
C THR A 95 -1.06 33.22 5.53
N GLY A 96 -1.39 32.04 6.07
CA GLY A 96 -2.76 31.61 6.36
C GLY A 96 -3.22 30.31 5.67
N ALA A 97 -2.64 29.93 4.53
CA ALA A 97 -2.96 28.68 3.84
C ALA A 97 -2.23 27.44 4.43
N ALA A 98 -1.04 27.63 5.01
CA ALA A 98 -0.32 26.57 5.72
C ALA A 98 -1.07 25.99 6.93
N ALA A 99 -1.98 26.76 7.53
CA ALA A 99 -2.75 26.34 8.70
C ALA A 99 -3.87 25.34 8.39
N LYS A 100 -4.22 25.14 7.10
CA LYS A 100 -5.29 24.21 6.67
C LYS A 100 -4.78 22.90 6.07
N GLU A 101 -3.48 22.78 5.79
CA GLU A 101 -2.94 21.57 5.16
C GLU A 101 -3.00 20.40 6.16
N LYS A 102 -3.65 19.31 5.76
CA LYS A 102 -3.74 18.12 6.61
C LYS A 102 -2.35 17.52 6.79
N HIS A 103 -1.96 17.26 8.05
CA HIS A 103 -0.78 16.47 8.34
C HIS A 103 -0.85 15.10 7.67
N ILE A 104 0.19 14.75 6.90
CA ILE A 104 0.32 13.49 6.18
C ILE A 104 1.38 12.65 6.88
N ASP A 105 1.03 11.43 7.25
CA ASP A 105 1.92 10.43 7.81
C ASP A 105 1.48 9.07 7.28
N ILE A 106 2.40 8.30 6.71
CA ILE A 106 2.08 7.02 6.05
C ILE A 106 1.32 6.06 7.00
N PRO A 107 1.77 5.80 8.23
CA PRO A 107 0.99 5.04 9.21
C PRO A 107 -0.45 5.50 9.41
N ASN A 108 -0.69 6.79 9.58
CA ASN A 108 -2.03 7.35 9.75
C ASN A 108 -2.87 7.22 8.46
N VAL A 109 -2.27 7.49 7.30
CA VAL A 109 -2.89 7.31 5.98
C VAL A 109 -3.37 5.87 5.83
N ILE A 110 -2.48 4.90 6.08
CA ILE A 110 -2.79 3.47 5.99
C ILE A 110 -3.84 3.06 7.04
N GLY A 111 -3.73 3.54 8.28
CA GLY A 111 -4.71 3.26 9.32
C GLY A 111 -6.13 3.72 8.95
N LYS A 112 -6.26 4.96 8.47
CA LYS A 112 -7.54 5.52 7.99
C LYS A 112 -8.05 4.81 6.74
N TRP A 113 -7.16 4.41 5.83
CA TRP A 113 -7.52 3.63 4.65
C TRP A 113 -8.09 2.26 5.04
N LYS A 114 -7.42 1.52 5.94
CA LYS A 114 -7.92 0.25 6.50
C LYS A 114 -9.28 0.45 7.19
N ALA A 115 -9.42 1.48 8.02
CA ALA A 115 -10.66 1.78 8.74
C ALA A 115 -11.83 2.10 7.80
N GLY A 116 -11.57 2.82 6.70
CA GLY A 116 -12.57 3.10 5.67
C GLY A 116 -13.12 1.81 5.03
N ILE A 117 -12.23 0.88 4.70
CA ILE A 117 -12.59 -0.43 4.13
C ILE A 117 -13.36 -1.26 5.16
N THR A 118 -12.84 -1.39 6.39
CA THR A 118 -13.51 -2.12 7.48
C THR A 118 -14.95 -1.64 7.71
N ARG A 119 -15.18 -0.32 7.69
CA ARG A 119 -16.52 0.25 7.86
C ARG A 119 -17.47 -0.16 6.73
N GLN A 120 -16.97 -0.22 5.50
CA GLN A 120 -17.77 -0.59 4.33
C GLN A 120 -17.96 -2.11 4.19
N SER A 121 -17.06 -2.93 4.76
CA SER A 121 -17.08 -4.39 4.71
C SER A 121 -17.76 -5.06 5.91
N GLY A 122 -18.71 -4.37 6.57
CA GLY A 122 -19.48 -4.96 7.68
C GLY A 122 -18.77 -4.93 9.04
N GLY A 123 -17.84 -4.00 9.25
CA GLY A 123 -17.27 -3.68 10.57
C GLY A 123 -16.09 -4.56 11.01
N HIS A 124 -15.73 -5.59 10.26
CA HIS A 124 -14.62 -6.48 10.57
C HIS A 124 -13.44 -6.24 9.65
N SER A 125 -12.25 -6.03 10.22
CA SER A 125 -11.03 -5.80 9.43
C SER A 125 -10.61 -7.07 8.72
N ILE A 126 -10.52 -6.99 7.38
CA ILE A 126 -10.01 -8.06 6.51
C ILE A 126 -8.49 -8.15 6.49
N TRP A 127 -7.78 -7.17 7.06
CA TRP A 127 -6.33 -7.04 6.99
C TRP A 127 -5.60 -7.70 8.17
N GLN A 128 -4.35 -8.07 7.96
CA GLN A 128 -3.40 -8.29 9.06
C GLN A 128 -3.23 -7.01 9.89
N GLU A 129 -2.82 -7.15 11.15
CA GLU A 129 -2.60 -6.01 12.05
C GLU A 129 -1.50 -5.07 11.52
N THR A 130 -0.34 -5.65 11.21
CA THR A 130 0.82 -4.95 10.64
C THR A 130 0.82 -5.00 9.11
N TYR A 131 1.64 -4.16 8.50
CA TYR A 131 1.92 -4.18 7.07
C TYR A 131 3.44 -4.09 6.85
N TYR A 132 3.86 -4.34 5.62
CA TYR A 132 5.24 -4.11 5.20
C TYR A 132 5.35 -2.72 4.57
N ASP A 133 6.38 -1.97 4.96
CA ASP A 133 6.74 -0.72 4.34
C ASP A 133 8.24 -0.67 4.01
N ARG A 134 8.57 0.16 3.02
CA ARG A 134 9.93 0.47 2.63
C ARG A 134 10.00 1.87 2.01
N VAL A 135 10.87 2.71 2.56
CA VAL A 135 11.24 4.00 1.94
C VAL A 135 12.08 3.73 0.70
N ILE A 136 11.63 4.23 -0.45
CA ILE A 136 12.32 4.12 -1.74
C ILE A 136 13.30 5.30 -1.83
N ARG A 137 14.59 5.00 -1.93
CA ARG A 137 15.66 6.01 -1.80
C ARG A 137 16.46 6.26 -3.07
N SER A 138 16.12 5.56 -4.16
CA SER A 138 16.78 5.73 -5.46
C SER A 138 15.81 5.44 -6.60
N GLU A 139 16.07 6.05 -7.76
CA GLU A 139 15.32 5.80 -8.99
C GLU A 139 15.42 4.32 -9.42
N ALA A 140 16.61 3.72 -9.34
CA ALA A 140 16.78 2.31 -9.69
C ALA A 140 15.91 1.39 -8.80
N GLU A 141 15.76 1.71 -7.51
CA GLU A 141 14.86 0.98 -6.62
C GLU A 141 13.39 1.23 -6.96
N TYR A 142 13.01 2.48 -7.26
CA TYR A 142 11.68 2.84 -7.72
C TYR A 142 11.27 2.03 -8.95
N LEU A 143 12.11 2.03 -9.99
CA LEU A 143 11.86 1.31 -11.24
C LEU A 143 11.75 -0.20 -11.04
N ARG A 144 12.57 -0.79 -10.15
CA ARG A 144 12.45 -2.21 -9.79
C ARG A 144 11.11 -2.53 -9.14
N ILE A 145 10.66 -1.70 -8.19
CA ILE A 145 9.37 -1.89 -7.51
C ILE A 145 8.22 -1.64 -8.48
N TRP A 146 8.33 -0.66 -9.37
CA TRP A 146 7.37 -0.39 -10.44
C TRP A 146 7.18 -1.62 -11.32
N ASN A 147 8.28 -2.19 -11.82
CA ASN A 147 8.26 -3.40 -12.64
C ASN A 147 7.77 -4.64 -11.86
N TYR A 148 8.10 -4.74 -10.57
CA TYR A 148 7.57 -5.78 -9.71
C TYR A 148 6.04 -5.70 -9.65
N ILE A 149 5.47 -4.52 -9.39
CA ILE A 149 4.02 -4.30 -9.36
C ILE A 149 3.37 -4.66 -10.71
N ASP A 150 3.98 -4.29 -11.84
CA ASP A 150 3.44 -4.61 -13.18
C ASP A 150 3.45 -6.11 -13.49
N THR A 151 4.49 -6.82 -13.06
CA THR A 151 4.68 -8.24 -13.41
C THR A 151 4.08 -9.20 -12.38
N ASN A 152 3.64 -8.72 -11.22
CA ASN A 152 3.16 -9.56 -10.13
C ASN A 152 1.93 -10.42 -10.49
N PRO A 153 0.90 -9.90 -11.19
CA PRO A 153 -0.25 -10.71 -11.61
C PRO A 153 0.14 -11.97 -12.40
N VAL A 154 1.09 -11.81 -13.32
CA VAL A 154 1.57 -12.90 -14.19
C VAL A 154 2.41 -13.89 -13.39
N LYS A 155 3.20 -13.41 -12.43
CA LYS A 155 4.09 -14.22 -11.60
C LYS A 155 3.41 -14.86 -10.39
N TRP A 156 2.11 -14.66 -10.22
CA TRP A 156 1.38 -15.15 -9.05
C TRP A 156 1.52 -16.66 -8.81
N ALA A 157 1.50 -17.45 -9.88
CA ALA A 157 1.65 -18.91 -9.79
C ALA A 157 3.03 -19.34 -9.24
N GLU A 158 4.02 -18.45 -9.31
CA GLU A 158 5.40 -18.66 -8.84
C GLU A 158 5.65 -18.01 -7.46
N ASP A 159 4.69 -17.24 -6.94
CA ASP A 159 4.88 -16.43 -5.74
C ASP A 159 4.76 -17.28 -4.45
N VAL A 160 5.84 -17.98 -4.11
CA VAL A 160 5.97 -18.77 -2.87
C VAL A 160 5.88 -17.94 -1.57
N TYR A 161 5.89 -16.61 -1.64
CA TYR A 161 5.84 -15.74 -0.45
C TYR A 161 4.43 -15.27 -0.11
N PHE A 162 3.52 -15.28 -1.09
CA PHE A 162 2.17 -14.77 -0.93
C PHE A 162 1.07 -15.67 -1.53
N ALA A 163 1.38 -16.73 -2.27
CA ALA A 163 0.41 -17.77 -2.67
C ALA A 163 0.03 -18.71 -1.52
#